data_AF-A0A8J3IG41-F1
#
_entry.id   AF-A0A8J3IG41-F1
#
_cell.length_a   1.000
_cell.length_b   1.000
_cell.length_c   1.000
_cell.angle_alpha   90.00
_cell.angle_beta   90.00
_cell.angle_gamma   90.00
#
_symmetry.space_group_name_H-M   'P 1'
#
loop_
_entity.id
_entity.type
_entity.pdbx_description
1 polymer ?
#
loop_
_entity_poly.entity_id
_entity_poly.type
_entity_poly.pdbx_seq_one_letter_code
_entity_poly.pdbx_strand_id
1 'polypeptide(L)'
;MKQMKTCTELQTMAEAYREIILGERPWTALGNFLNHWYGYHPNQREQLIIDPIHKLAAPTLEQERWAAYCAAMVEYLSHQYGVPCPEWVHEAAYTLAEPWFDAFNPNKAETRERLTRETPETFKKHNVYSGNRMFLNKYERPSLRKSA
;
A
#
# COMPACT_ATOMS: atom_id res chain seq x y z
N MET A 1 21.73 10.26 9.85
CA MET A 1 22.18 10.34 8.44
C MET A 1 21.22 9.51 7.60
N LYS A 2 20.47 10.12 6.67
CA LYS A 2 19.72 9.35 5.67
C LYS A 2 20.73 8.81 4.66
N GLN A 3 20.87 7.48 4.54
CA GLN A 3 21.62 6.91 3.43
C GLN A 3 20.91 7.30 2.13
N MET A 4 21.68 7.85 1.20
CA MET A 4 21.19 8.27 -0.10
C MET A 4 21.24 7.04 -1.01
N LYS A 5 20.10 6.42 -1.28
CA LYS A 5 20.01 5.24 -2.17
C LYS A 5 20.47 5.61 -3.57
N THR A 6 21.35 4.79 -4.15
CA THR A 6 21.74 4.89 -5.56
C THR A 6 20.59 4.40 -6.44
N CYS A 7 20.45 4.94 -7.66
CA CYS A 7 19.38 4.61 -8.63
C CYS A 7 19.26 3.11 -9.04
N THR A 8 20.09 2.23 -8.48
CA THR A 8 20.14 0.80 -8.75
C THR A 8 19.41 -0.06 -7.71
N GLU A 9 19.05 0.48 -6.54
CA GLU A 9 18.35 -0.29 -5.51
C GLU A 9 16.82 -0.21 -5.72
N LEU A 10 16.17 -1.38 -5.77
CA LEU A 10 14.71 -1.45 -5.92
C LEU A 10 14.01 -0.93 -4.66
N GLN A 11 13.07 -0.01 -4.83
CA GLN A 11 12.17 0.39 -3.75
C GLN A 11 11.04 -0.65 -3.63
N THR A 12 11.29 -1.71 -2.87
CA THR A 12 10.30 -2.79 -2.60
C THR A 12 9.28 -2.37 -1.54
N MET A 13 8.21 -3.15 -1.38
CA MET A 13 7.24 -2.94 -0.31
C MET A 13 7.89 -3.13 1.08
N ALA A 14 8.75 -4.14 1.25
CA ALA A 14 9.51 -4.36 2.47
C ALA A 14 10.35 -3.15 2.85
N GLU A 15 10.99 -2.53 1.85
CA GLU A 15 11.79 -1.35 2.06
C GLU A 15 10.95 -0.10 2.37
N ALA A 16 9.81 0.07 1.69
CA ALA A 16 8.87 1.15 2.00
C ALA A 16 8.35 1.03 3.44
N TYR A 17 7.97 -0.17 3.89
CA TYR A 17 7.55 -0.40 5.28
C TYR A 17 8.69 -0.10 6.26
N ARG A 18 9.92 -0.55 5.97
CA ARG A 18 11.09 -0.27 6.80
C ARG A 18 11.32 1.23 6.98
N GLU A 19 11.22 2.01 5.92
CA GLU A 19 11.33 3.48 5.98
C GLU A 19 10.26 4.10 6.89
N ILE A 20 9.01 3.61 6.82
CA ILE A 20 7.91 4.05 7.69
C ILE A 20 8.26 3.78 9.15
N ILE A 21 8.74 2.57 9.46
CA ILE A 21 9.15 2.20 10.83
C ILE A 21 10.30 3.08 11.33
N LEU A 22 11.19 3.53 10.45
CA LEU A 22 12.29 4.44 10.76
C LEU A 22 11.88 5.93 10.81
N GLY A 23 10.59 6.23 10.68
CA GLY A 23 10.04 7.58 10.84
C GLY A 23 9.90 8.39 9.54
N GLU A 24 10.05 7.76 8.37
CA GLU A 24 9.66 8.40 7.11
C GLU A 24 8.14 8.56 7.04
N ARG A 25 7.68 9.60 6.35
CA ARG A 25 6.24 9.79 6.14
C ARG A 25 5.68 8.63 5.29
N PRO A 26 4.58 7.97 5.70
CA PRO A 26 4.00 6.84 4.97
C PRO A 26 3.76 7.10 3.49
N TRP A 27 3.16 8.25 3.17
CA TRP A 27 2.88 8.64 1.79
C TRP A 27 4.14 8.89 0.94
N THR A 28 5.26 9.25 1.57
CA THR A 28 6.55 9.42 0.90
C THR A 28 7.15 8.07 0.57
N ALA A 29 7.25 7.17 1.55
CA ALA A 29 7.81 5.82 1.36
C ALA A 29 6.98 4.99 0.35
N LEU A 30 5.65 4.99 0.52
CA LEU A 30 4.73 4.32 -0.41
C LEU A 30 4.73 4.97 -1.80
N GLY A 31 4.84 6.30 -1.88
CA GLY A 31 4.97 7.01 -3.16
C GLY A 31 6.24 6.60 -3.92
N ASN A 32 7.36 6.41 -3.23
CA ASN A 32 8.60 5.91 -3.84
C ASN A 32 8.41 4.49 -4.39
N PHE A 33 7.78 3.59 -3.63
CA PHE A 33 7.44 2.24 -4.10
C PHE A 33 6.56 2.29 -5.35
N LEU A 34 5.50 3.11 -5.35
CA LEU A 34 4.60 3.25 -6.49
C LEU A 34 5.29 3.84 -7.73
N ASN A 35 6.30 4.71 -7.57
CA ASN A 35 7.12 5.17 -8.69
C ASN A 35 7.90 4.02 -9.34
N HIS A 36 8.43 3.08 -8.55
CA HIS A 36 9.06 1.88 -9.08
C HIS A 36 8.05 0.93 -9.74
N TRP A 37 6.89 0.73 -9.10
CA TRP A 37 5.82 -0.16 -9.59
C TRP A 37 5.22 0.30 -10.92
N TYR A 38 4.98 1.61 -11.08
CA TYR A 38 4.35 2.17 -12.27
C TYR A 38 5.33 2.64 -13.34
N GLY A 39 6.46 3.21 -12.93
CA GLY A 39 7.35 3.95 -13.82
C GLY A 39 8.66 3.25 -14.07
N TYR A 40 9.45 3.04 -13.02
CA TYR A 40 10.87 2.70 -13.18
C TYR A 40 11.12 1.21 -13.48
N HIS A 41 10.28 0.31 -12.95
CA HIS A 41 10.50 -1.14 -13.07
C HIS A 41 9.21 -1.94 -13.32
N PRO A 42 8.38 -1.59 -14.33
CA PRO A 42 7.12 -2.31 -14.61
C PRO A 42 7.33 -3.80 -14.95
N ASN A 43 8.52 -4.19 -15.43
CA ASN A 43 8.89 -5.57 -15.75
C ASN A 43 9.41 -6.38 -14.54
N GLN A 44 9.57 -5.74 -13.37
CA GLN A 44 10.08 -6.39 -12.15
C GLN A 44 9.09 -6.30 -10.99
N ARG A 45 7.79 -6.13 -11.29
CA ARG A 45 6.73 -5.97 -10.28
C ARG A 45 6.73 -7.06 -9.22
N GLU A 46 6.93 -8.32 -9.61
CA GLU A 46 7.04 -9.44 -8.68
C GLU A 46 8.18 -9.24 -7.68
N GLN A 47 9.36 -8.82 -8.13
CA GLN A 47 10.51 -8.54 -7.26
C GLN A 47 10.25 -7.38 -6.28
N LEU A 48 9.35 -6.45 -6.63
CA LEU A 48 9.02 -5.33 -5.74
C LEU A 48 8.17 -5.76 -4.53
N ILE A 49 7.55 -6.94 -4.56
CA ILE A 49 6.56 -7.38 -3.57
C ILE A 49 6.83 -8.76 -2.97
N ILE A 50 7.72 -9.56 -3.56
CA ILE A 50 7.92 -10.96 -3.17
C ILE A 50 8.38 -11.10 -1.71
N ASP A 51 9.27 -10.21 -1.26
CA ASP A 51 9.82 -10.25 0.09
C ASP A 51 8.79 -9.75 1.12
N PRO A 52 8.58 -10.49 2.22
CA PRO A 52 7.65 -10.10 3.26
C PRO A 52 8.12 -8.84 3.99
N ILE A 53 7.17 -8.06 4.50
CA ILE A 53 7.49 -6.97 5.42
C ILE A 53 7.76 -7.54 6.82
N HIS A 54 8.81 -7.07 7.50
CA HIS A 54 9.15 -7.59 8.83
C HIS A 54 8.56 -6.71 9.93
N LYS A 55 7.53 -7.21 10.63
CA LYS A 55 6.99 -6.57 11.83
C LYS A 55 8.01 -6.62 12.98
N LEU A 56 8.00 -5.58 13.82
CA LEU A 56 8.73 -5.61 15.09
C LEU A 56 8.09 -6.62 16.06
N ALA A 57 8.87 -7.12 17.03
CA ALA A 57 8.38 -8.08 18.02
C ALA A 57 7.24 -7.52 18.91
N ALA A 58 7.23 -6.21 19.13
CA ALA A 58 6.18 -5.49 19.86
C ALA A 58 5.85 -4.20 19.08
N PRO A 59 5.05 -4.29 18.00
CA PRO A 59 4.72 -3.14 17.18
C PRO A 59 3.74 -2.21 17.92
N THR A 60 3.81 -0.92 17.66
CA THR A 60 2.74 0.00 18.06
C THR A 60 1.52 -0.20 17.16
N LEU A 61 0.32 0.22 17.61
CA LEU A 61 -0.90 0.15 16.81
C LEU A 61 -0.75 0.83 15.43
N GLU A 62 -0.01 1.94 15.36
CA GLU A 62 0.27 2.61 14.10
C GLU A 62 1.13 1.76 13.16
N GLN A 63 2.14 1.08 13.71
CA GLN A 63 3.00 0.19 12.92
C GLN A 63 2.25 -1.05 12.42
N GLU A 64 1.28 -1.55 13.19
CA GLU A 64 0.37 -2.62 12.76
C GLU A 64 -0.55 -2.16 11.63
N ARG A 65 -1.13 -0.96 11.77
CA ARG A 65 -1.98 -0.35 10.74
C ARG A 65 -1.25 -0.22 9.40
N TRP A 66 -0.01 0.29 9.43
CA TRP A 66 0.79 0.40 8.22
C TRP A 66 1.23 -0.96 7.67
N ALA A 67 1.46 -1.97 8.52
CA ALA A 67 1.75 -3.33 8.06
C ALA A 67 0.57 -3.92 7.28
N ALA A 68 -0.63 -3.85 7.85
CA ALA A 68 -1.87 -4.32 7.21
C ALA A 68 -2.17 -3.56 5.90
N TYR A 69 -1.91 -2.25 5.89
CA TYR A 69 -2.05 -1.44 4.69
C TYR A 69 -1.07 -1.85 3.59
N CYS A 70 0.19 -2.12 3.93
CA CYS A 70 1.19 -2.58 2.96
C CYS A 70 0.78 -3.92 2.35
N ALA A 71 0.34 -4.89 3.17
CA ALA A 71 -0.18 -6.17 2.68
C ALA A 71 -1.38 -5.99 1.74
N ALA A 72 -2.37 -5.19 2.15
CA ALA A 72 -3.54 -4.88 1.33
C ALA A 72 -3.20 -4.22 -0.01
N MET A 73 -2.21 -3.34 -0.03
CA MET A 73 -1.71 -2.71 -1.25
C MET A 73 -1.05 -3.73 -2.17
N VAL A 74 -0.26 -4.66 -1.64
CA VAL A 74 0.34 -5.74 -2.43
C VAL A 74 -0.74 -6.64 -3.02
N GLU A 75 -1.73 -7.08 -2.24
CA GLU A 75 -2.84 -7.89 -2.76
C GLU A 75 -3.59 -7.16 -3.89
N TYR A 76 -3.89 -5.88 -3.66
CA TYR A 76 -4.57 -5.05 -4.64
C TYR A 76 -3.79 -4.95 -5.95
N LEU A 77 -2.51 -4.58 -5.88
CA LEU A 77 -1.67 -4.40 -7.05
C LEU A 77 -1.44 -5.73 -7.78
N SER A 78 -1.28 -6.83 -7.05
CA SER A 78 -1.18 -8.18 -7.63
C SER A 78 -2.40 -8.51 -8.48
N HIS A 79 -3.60 -8.29 -7.93
CA HIS A 79 -4.86 -8.50 -8.65
C HIS A 79 -5.04 -7.56 -9.85
N GLN A 80 -4.73 -6.26 -9.70
CA GLN A 80 -4.92 -5.28 -10.77
C GLN A 80 -4.00 -5.53 -11.98
N TYR A 81 -2.77 -5.98 -11.76
CA TYR A 81 -1.77 -6.13 -12.82
C TYR A 81 -1.49 -7.59 -13.21
N GLY A 82 -2.25 -8.55 -12.67
CA GLY A 82 -2.08 -9.97 -12.98
C GLY A 82 -0.71 -10.53 -12.55
N VAL A 83 -0.12 -9.97 -11.49
CA VAL A 83 1.13 -10.45 -10.89
C VAL A 83 0.78 -11.47 -9.80
N PRO A 84 1.54 -12.57 -9.62
CA PRO A 84 1.31 -13.51 -8.53
C PRO A 84 1.31 -12.79 -7.18
N CYS A 85 0.24 -12.98 -6.40
CA CYS A 85 0.15 -12.44 -5.05
C CYS A 85 1.01 -13.29 -4.10
N PRO A 86 1.99 -12.71 -3.38
CA PRO A 86 2.81 -13.45 -2.43
C PRO A 86 1.98 -14.01 -1.27
N GLU A 87 2.31 -15.21 -0.80
CA GLU A 87 1.56 -15.90 0.27
C GLU A 87 1.57 -15.12 1.59
N TRP A 88 2.68 -14.43 1.90
CA TRP A 88 2.84 -13.68 3.15
C TRP A 88 1.74 -12.65 3.35
N VAL A 89 1.19 -12.10 2.27
CA VAL A 89 0.13 -11.09 2.30
C VAL A 89 -1.09 -11.61 3.05
N HIS A 90 -1.38 -12.91 2.96
CA HIS A 90 -2.57 -13.53 3.54
C HIS A 90 -2.38 -14.00 4.99
N GLU A 91 -1.20 -13.82 5.58
CA GLU A 91 -0.98 -14.16 6.98
C GLU A 91 -1.86 -13.29 7.90
N ALA A 92 -2.45 -13.92 8.91
CA ALA A 92 -3.30 -13.22 9.89
C ALA A 92 -2.58 -12.08 10.62
N ALA A 93 -1.23 -12.10 10.65
CA ALA A 93 -0.41 -11.02 11.22
C ALA A 93 -0.57 -9.67 10.50
N TYR A 94 -1.08 -9.66 9.27
CA TYR A 94 -1.34 -8.46 8.47
C TYR A 94 -2.82 -8.11 8.37
N THR A 95 -3.67 -8.72 9.19
CA THR A 95 -5.09 -8.34 9.32
C THR A 95 -5.28 -7.68 10.68
N LEU A 96 -5.86 -6.48 10.69
CA LEU A 96 -6.14 -5.77 11.94
C LEU A 96 -7.29 -6.44 12.69
N ALA A 97 -7.20 -6.50 14.01
CA ALA A 97 -8.30 -6.98 14.84
C ALA A 97 -9.52 -6.05 14.77
N GLU A 98 -9.28 -4.74 14.66
CA GLU A 98 -10.31 -3.70 14.60
C GLU A 98 -10.20 -2.90 13.30
N PRO A 99 -11.33 -2.49 12.69
CA PRO A 99 -11.35 -1.63 11.50
C PRO A 99 -10.54 -0.34 11.67
N TRP A 100 -9.60 -0.10 10.76
CA TRP A 100 -8.89 1.17 10.67
C TRP A 100 -9.42 2.03 9.54
N PHE A 101 -10.04 3.15 9.90
CA PHE A 101 -10.46 4.19 8.96
C PHE A 101 -9.38 5.26 8.83
N ASP A 102 -8.63 5.24 7.73
CA ASP A 102 -7.58 6.22 7.45
C ASP A 102 -8.20 7.52 6.90
N ALA A 103 -8.64 8.39 7.81
CA ALA A 103 -9.19 9.69 7.49
C ALA A 103 -8.93 10.72 8.58
N PHE A 104 -8.91 12.01 8.18
CA PHE A 104 -8.74 13.13 9.10
C PHE A 104 -9.86 13.24 10.17
N ASN A 105 -11.05 12.72 9.88
CA ASN A 105 -12.14 12.66 10.86
C ASN A 105 -12.89 11.32 10.75
N PRO A 106 -12.32 10.24 11.32
CA PRO A 106 -12.84 8.90 11.14
C PRO A 106 -14.12 8.65 11.95
N ASN A 107 -14.52 9.56 12.85
CA ASN A 107 -15.71 9.37 13.71
C ASN A 107 -17.02 9.86 13.06
N LYS A 108 -16.94 10.58 11.93
CA LYS A 108 -18.13 10.96 11.17
C LYS A 108 -18.71 9.73 10.46
N ALA A 109 -19.97 9.42 10.73
CA ALA A 109 -20.68 8.29 10.12
C ALA A 109 -20.59 8.30 8.59
N GLU A 110 -20.88 9.45 7.97
CA GLU A 110 -20.78 9.64 6.51
C GLU A 110 -19.38 9.35 5.95
N THR A 111 -18.33 9.66 6.73
CA THR A 111 -16.94 9.37 6.32
C THR A 111 -16.67 7.88 6.36
N ARG A 112 -17.10 7.18 7.41
CA ARG A 112 -16.98 5.72 7.50
C ARG A 112 -17.78 5.02 6.41
N GLU A 113 -19.03 5.41 6.18
CA GLU A 113 -19.87 4.84 5.13
C GLU A 113 -19.24 5.00 3.75
N ARG A 114 -18.74 6.20 3.44
CA ARG A 114 -18.04 6.45 2.17
C ARG A 114 -16.80 5.55 2.05
N LEU A 115 -15.97 5.47 3.08
CA LEU A 115 -14.76 4.64 3.06
C LEU A 115 -15.11 3.15 2.92
N THR A 116 -16.12 2.65 3.63
CA THR A 116 -16.62 1.29 3.50
C THR A 116 -17.10 1.00 2.08
N ARG A 117 -17.76 1.96 1.41
CA ARG A 117 -18.22 1.79 0.04
C ARG A 117 -17.08 1.82 -0.98
N GLU A 118 -16.15 2.75 -0.83
CA GLU A 118 -15.12 3.06 -1.85
C GLU A 118 -13.84 2.24 -1.71
N THR A 119 -13.57 1.69 -0.54
CA THR A 119 -12.35 0.89 -0.30
C THR A 119 -12.41 -0.42 -1.10
N PRO A 120 -11.34 -0.80 -1.82
CA PRO A 120 -11.27 -2.10 -2.49
C PRO A 120 -11.42 -3.29 -1.54
N GLU A 121 -11.94 -4.41 -2.05
CA GLU A 121 -12.17 -5.62 -1.24
C GLU A 121 -10.88 -6.18 -0.61
N THR A 122 -9.74 -6.07 -1.29
CA THR A 122 -8.45 -6.49 -0.73
C THR A 122 -8.12 -5.74 0.56
N PHE A 123 -8.30 -4.42 0.59
CA PHE A 123 -8.12 -3.62 1.80
C PHE A 123 -9.13 -3.97 2.90
N LYS A 124 -10.38 -4.25 2.54
CA LYS A 124 -11.40 -4.68 3.52
C LYS A 124 -11.04 -6.00 4.19
N LYS A 125 -10.46 -6.96 3.48
CA LYS A 125 -9.99 -8.24 4.06
C LYS A 125 -8.96 -8.03 5.18
N HIS A 126 -8.17 -6.96 5.09
CA HIS A 126 -7.17 -6.56 6.08
C HIS A 126 -7.72 -5.63 7.18
N ASN A 127 -9.04 -5.37 7.20
CA ASN A 127 -9.69 -4.38 8.07
C ASN A 127 -9.14 -2.94 7.90
N VAL A 128 -8.68 -2.61 6.69
CA VAL A 128 -8.19 -1.26 6.34
C VAL A 128 -9.21 -0.56 5.46
N TYR A 129 -9.59 0.66 5.83
CA TYR A 129 -10.60 1.48 5.16
C TYR A 129 -10.05 2.86 4.82
N SER A 130 -9.44 2.97 3.64
CA SER A 130 -8.73 4.17 3.19
C SER A 130 -9.36 4.83 1.94
N GLY A 131 -10.40 4.22 1.38
CA GLY A 131 -11.03 4.66 0.13
C GLY A 131 -10.17 4.34 -1.10
N ASN A 132 -10.52 4.90 -2.26
CA ASN A 132 -9.89 4.59 -3.54
C ASN A 132 -8.93 5.67 -4.07
N ARG A 133 -8.80 6.81 -3.37
CA ARG A 133 -8.10 8.00 -3.91
C ARG A 133 -6.61 7.76 -4.14
N MET A 134 -5.99 6.84 -3.41
CA MET A 134 -4.57 6.50 -3.56
C MET A 134 -4.29 5.75 -4.87
N PHE A 135 -5.32 5.19 -5.50
CA PHE A 135 -5.23 4.50 -6.80
C PHE A 135 -5.61 5.41 -7.97
N LEU A 136 -5.92 6.69 -7.72
CA LEU A 136 -6.08 7.69 -8.78
C LEU A 136 -4.68 8.09 -9.28
N ASN A 137 -4.09 7.22 -10.09
CA ASN A 137 -2.72 7.36 -10.55
C ASN A 137 -2.60 8.31 -11.75
N LYS A 138 -1.61 9.20 -11.72
CA LYS A 138 -1.24 10.07 -12.86
C LYS A 138 -0.70 9.29 -14.06
N TYR A 139 -0.09 8.12 -13.84
CA TYR A 139 0.48 7.26 -14.89
C TYR A 139 -0.60 6.50 -15.67
N GLU A 140 -1.81 6.43 -15.14
CA GLU A 140 -2.93 5.69 -15.71
C GLU A 140 -4.10 6.59 -16.09
N ARG A 141 -3.85 7.89 -16.29
CA ARG A 141 -4.82 8.72 -17.02
C ARG A 141 -5.16 7.94 -18.29
N PRO A 142 -6.42 7.54 -18.53
CA PRO A 142 -6.80 7.18 -19.87
C PRO A 142 -6.39 8.39 -20.69
N SER A 143 -5.64 8.20 -21.77
CA SER A 143 -5.73 9.17 -22.84
C SER A 143 -7.22 9.25 -23.15
N LEU A 144 -7.89 10.28 -22.63
CA LEU A 144 -9.18 10.73 -23.14
C LEU A 144 -8.87 11.24 -24.54
N ARG A 145 -8.61 10.32 -25.47
CA ARG A 145 -8.90 10.53 -26.87
C ARG A 145 -10.40 10.69 -26.88
N LYS A 146 -10.82 11.95 -26.93
CA LYS A 146 -12.16 12.30 -27.36
C LYS A 146 -12.32 11.66 -28.74
N SER A 147 -13.08 10.58 -28.80
CA SER A 147 -13.75 10.21 -30.04
C SER A 147 -14.96 11.14 -30.14
N ALA A 148 -14.77 12.24 -30.87
CA ALA A 148 -15.82 13.03 -31.50
C ALA A 148 -15.14 13.88 -32.59
#